data_AF-A0A849HBI1-F1
#
_entry.id   AF-A0A849HBI1-F1
#
_cell.length_a   1.000
_cell.length_b   1.000
_cell.length_c   1.000
_cell.angle_alpha   90.00
_cell.angle_beta   90.00
_cell.angle_gamma   90.00
#
_symmetry.space_group_name_H-M   'P 1'
#
loop_
_entity.id
_entity.type
_entity.pdbx_description
1 polymer ?
#
loop_
_entity_poly.entity_id
_entity_poly.type
_entity_poly.pdbx_seq_one_letter_code
_entity_poly.pdbx_strand_id
1 'polypeptide(L)'
;MADFETVVVETDLLISGGGMAGCGVAVEASYWAKKHGLKVTLVDKAAVDRSGAVAMGLSAINQYVDLNSGNNTLKDYCDYVRNDLMGITREDLVSS
;
A
#
# COMPACT_ATOMS: atom_id res chain seq x y z
N MET A 1 26.82 21.81 20.08
CA MET A 1 26.15 20.77 19.27
C MET A 1 24.89 20.38 20.01
N ALA A 2 23.77 20.20 19.33
CA ALA A 2 22.61 19.59 19.96
C ALA A 2 22.97 18.15 20.36
N ASP A 3 22.53 17.73 21.55
CA ASP A 3 22.69 16.36 22.01
C ASP A 3 21.55 15.53 21.40
N PHE A 4 21.88 14.66 20.45
CA PHE A 4 20.90 13.80 19.77
C PHE A 4 20.89 12.43 20.43
N GLU A 5 19.85 12.16 21.20
CA GLU A 5 19.63 10.85 21.81
C GLU A 5 19.28 9.79 20.75
N THR A 6 19.87 8.61 20.88
CA THR A 6 19.45 7.44 20.09
C THR A 6 18.31 6.73 20.80
N VAL A 7 17.14 6.65 20.17
CA VAL A 7 15.99 5.88 20.65
C VAL A 7 15.87 4.59 19.83
N VAL A 8 15.96 3.44 20.50
CA VAL A 8 15.77 2.13 19.86
C VAL A 8 14.31 1.70 19.99
N VAL A 9 13.69 1.35 18.87
CA VAL A 9 12.32 0.81 18.83
C VAL A 9 12.36 -0.59 18.25
N GLU A 10 12.20 -1.61 19.09
CA GLU A 10 12.10 -3.01 18.67
C GLU A 10 10.70 -3.32 18.15
N THR A 11 10.59 -4.04 17.03
CA THR A 11 9.33 -4.41 16.37
C THR A 11 9.54 -5.63 15.48
N ASP A 12 8.48 -6.41 15.23
CA ASP A 12 8.54 -7.58 14.34
C ASP A 12 8.36 -7.18 12.87
N LEU A 13 7.52 -6.16 12.62
CA LEU A 13 7.27 -5.60 11.29
C LEU A 13 7.29 -4.07 11.33
N LEU A 14 8.24 -3.47 10.59
CA LEU A 14 8.33 -2.03 10.39
C LEU A 14 7.75 -1.63 9.02
N ILE A 15 6.80 -0.69 9.04
CA ILE A 15 6.23 -0.05 7.86
C ILE A 15 6.80 1.37 7.77
N SER A 16 7.56 1.65 6.73
CA SER A 16 8.18 2.96 6.49
C SER A 16 7.38 3.76 5.46
N GLY A 17 6.53 4.65 5.94
CA GLY A 17 5.69 5.56 5.16
C GLY A 17 4.20 5.30 5.35
N GLY A 18 3.45 6.31 5.79
CA GLY A 18 2.00 6.24 6.08
C GLY A 18 1.08 6.62 4.92
N GLY A 19 1.53 6.48 3.67
CA GLY A 19 0.68 6.71 2.51
C GLY A 19 -0.30 5.55 2.23
N MET A 20 -0.96 5.57 1.08
CA MET A 20 -1.97 4.55 0.70
C MET A 20 -1.50 3.10 0.89
N ALA A 21 -0.31 2.76 0.38
CA ALA A 21 0.24 1.42 0.52
C ALA A 21 0.55 1.06 1.98
N GLY A 22 1.21 1.96 2.72
CA GLY A 22 1.59 1.72 4.11
C GLY A 22 0.39 1.57 5.04
N CYS A 23 -0.65 2.39 4.85
CA CYS A 23 -1.91 2.25 5.57
C CYS A 23 -2.62 0.93 5.26
N GLY A 24 -2.61 0.48 4.00
CA GLY A 24 -3.12 -0.85 3.63
C GLY A 24 -2.37 -1.98 4.35
N VAL A 25 -1.04 -1.94 4.36
CA VAL A 25 -0.21 -2.90 5.11
C VAL A 25 -0.51 -2.83 6.60
N ALA A 26 -0.64 -1.64 7.19
CA ALA A 26 -0.90 -1.48 8.61
C ALA A 26 -2.23 -2.11 9.03
N VAL A 27 -3.29 -1.97 8.22
CA VAL A 27 -4.60 -2.60 8.45
C VAL A 27 -4.47 -4.13 8.42
N GLU A 28 -3.94 -4.68 7.34
CA GLU A 28 -3.92 -6.12 7.12
C GLU A 28 -2.92 -6.82 8.06
N ALA A 29 -1.70 -6.29 8.19
CA ALA A 29 -0.69 -6.84 9.08
C ALA A 29 -1.14 -6.81 10.54
N SER A 30 -1.83 -5.75 10.98
CA SER A 30 -2.34 -5.69 12.37
C SER A 30 -3.38 -6.77 12.65
N TYR A 31 -4.20 -7.15 11.66
CA TYR A 31 -5.17 -8.23 11.82
C TYR A 31 -4.50 -9.58 12.07
N TRP A 32 -3.49 -9.92 11.28
CA TRP A 32 -2.76 -11.18 11.42
C TRP A 32 -1.80 -11.17 12.61
N ALA A 33 -1.07 -10.09 12.82
CA ALA A 33 -0.10 -9.94 13.91
C ALA A 33 -0.75 -10.16 15.29
N LYS A 34 -1.97 -9.65 15.51
CA LYS A 34 -2.73 -9.88 16.76
C LYS A 34 -2.94 -11.37 17.07
N LYS A 35 -3.13 -12.21 16.05
CA LYS A 35 -3.32 -13.66 16.23
C LYS A 35 -2.03 -14.38 16.63
N HIS A 36 -0.87 -13.76 16.37
CA HIS A 36 0.45 -14.33 16.59
C HIS A 36 1.26 -13.56 17.65
N GLY A 37 0.66 -12.57 18.32
CA GLY A 37 1.34 -11.75 19.33
C GLY A 37 2.47 -10.89 18.79
N LEU A 38 2.46 -10.56 17.49
CA LEU A 38 3.52 -9.78 16.84
C LEU A 38 3.25 -8.28 16.95
N LYS A 39 4.31 -7.50 17.06
CA LYS A 39 4.31 -6.04 17.07
C LYS A 39 4.48 -5.49 15.65
N VAL A 40 3.54 -4.67 15.22
CA VAL A 40 3.61 -3.90 13.97
C VAL A 40 3.84 -2.44 14.31
N THR A 41 4.78 -1.78 13.63
CA THR A 41 5.09 -0.36 13.82
C THR A 41 5.07 0.35 12.48
N LEU A 42 4.35 1.48 12.42
CA LEU A 42 4.34 2.38 11.27
C LEU A 42 5.07 3.66 11.64
N VAL A 43 6.00 4.08 10.78
CA VAL A 43 6.68 5.36 10.87
C VAL A 43 6.33 6.21 9.66
N ASP A 44 6.01 7.48 9.90
CA ASP A 44 5.80 8.47 8.85
C ASP A 44 6.58 9.74 9.20
N LYS A 45 7.11 10.39 8.17
CA LYS A 45 7.82 11.67 8.31
C LYS A 45 6.86 12.86 8.42
N ALA A 46 5.59 12.67 8.07
CA ALA A 46 4.53 13.66 8.14
C ALA A 46 3.38 13.15 9.05
N ALA A 47 2.21 13.79 8.98
CA ALA A 47 1.01 13.30 9.67
C ALA A 47 0.19 12.40 8.73
N VAL A 48 -0.05 11.15 9.14
CA VAL A 48 -0.72 10.10 8.34
C VAL A 48 -2.06 10.56 7.78
N ASP A 49 -2.81 11.39 8.53
CA ASP A 49 -4.10 11.95 8.10
C ASP A 49 -4.06 12.62 6.71
N ARG A 50 -2.92 13.20 6.33
CA ARG A 50 -2.74 13.96 5.08
C ARG A 50 -1.36 13.78 4.44
N SER A 51 -0.62 12.72 4.76
CA SER A 51 0.69 12.47 4.17
C SER A 51 0.58 11.85 2.76
N GLY A 52 1.63 12.04 1.95
CA GLY A 52 1.75 11.38 0.64
C GLY A 52 0.85 11.95 -0.46
N ALA A 53 0.66 11.17 -1.53
CA ALA A 53 0.05 11.63 -2.78
C ALA A 53 -1.44 11.98 -2.68
N VAL A 54 -2.14 11.45 -1.66
CA VAL A 54 -3.59 11.63 -1.48
C VAL A 54 -3.91 12.74 -0.46
N ALA A 55 -2.93 13.58 -0.14
CA ALA A 55 -3.08 14.68 0.81
C ALA A 55 -4.27 15.59 0.49
N MET A 56 -4.53 15.89 -0.79
CA MET A 56 -5.66 16.76 -1.20
C MET A 56 -6.95 15.97 -1.50
N GLY A 57 -6.92 14.65 -1.34
CA GLY A 57 -7.92 13.74 -1.90
C GLY A 57 -7.67 13.45 -3.39
N LEU A 58 -8.55 12.65 -3.98
CA LEU A 58 -8.58 12.31 -5.40
C LEU A 58 -10.01 12.41 -5.91
N SER A 59 -10.19 12.76 -7.17
CA SER A 59 -11.51 12.88 -7.79
C SER A 59 -12.06 11.55 -8.33
N ALA A 60 -11.24 10.51 -8.38
CA ALA A 60 -11.61 9.19 -8.90
C ALA A 60 -10.77 8.08 -8.27
N ILE A 61 -11.27 6.86 -8.37
CA ILE A 61 -10.51 5.62 -8.15
C ILE A 61 -10.15 5.09 -9.53
N ASN A 62 -8.86 5.14 -9.89
CA ASN A 62 -8.42 4.81 -11.25
C ASN A 62 -8.41 3.30 -11.55
N GLN A 63 -8.45 2.45 -10.53
CA GLN A 63 -8.43 1.00 -10.69
C GLN A 63 -9.64 0.39 -10.00
N TYR A 64 -10.64 0.02 -10.79
CA TYR A 64 -11.80 -0.73 -10.35
C TYR A 64 -12.24 -1.64 -11.50
N VAL A 65 -12.01 -2.94 -11.36
CA VAL A 65 -12.25 -3.91 -12.45
C VAL A 65 -13.74 -4.24 -12.61
N ASP A 66 -14.52 -4.13 -11.53
CA ASP A 66 -15.95 -4.44 -11.52
C ASP A 66 -16.30 -5.89 -11.92
N LEU A 67 -15.62 -6.86 -11.31
CA LEU A 67 -15.74 -8.28 -11.65
C LEU A 67 -17.18 -8.83 -11.52
N ASN A 68 -18.02 -8.20 -10.70
CA ASN A 68 -19.40 -8.66 -10.46
C ASN A 68 -20.36 -8.31 -11.59
N SER A 69 -20.11 -7.26 -12.37
CA SER A 69 -20.97 -6.88 -13.50
C SER A 69 -20.65 -7.67 -14.76
N GLY A 70 -19.44 -8.23 -14.86
CA GLY A 70 -18.92 -8.84 -16.08
C GLY A 70 -18.51 -7.83 -17.14
N ASN A 71 -18.50 -6.52 -16.84
CA ASN A 71 -18.12 -5.48 -17.80
C ASN A 71 -16.61 -5.51 -18.14
N ASN A 72 -15.77 -5.98 -17.21
CA ASN A 72 -14.36 -6.24 -17.46
C ASN A 72 -13.93 -7.55 -16.78
N THR A 73 -12.84 -8.13 -17.26
CA THR A 73 -12.20 -9.29 -16.63
C THR A 73 -10.78 -8.96 -16.14
N LEU A 74 -10.23 -9.79 -15.25
CA LEU A 74 -8.82 -9.68 -14.85
C LEU A 74 -7.87 -9.80 -16.05
N LYS A 75 -8.23 -10.64 -17.03
CA LYS A 75 -7.43 -10.81 -18.24
C LYS A 75 -7.40 -9.51 -19.06
N ASP A 76 -8.55 -8.86 -19.24
CA ASP A 76 -8.62 -7.58 -19.96
C ASP A 76 -7.76 -6.51 -19.28
N TYR A 77 -7.78 -6.47 -17.94
CA TYR A 77 -6.94 -5.55 -17.18
C TYR A 77 -5.44 -5.83 -17.34
N CYS A 78 -5.03 -7.10 -17.31
CA CYS A 78 -3.63 -7.48 -17.54
C CYS A 78 -3.17 -7.12 -18.96
N ASP A 79 -4.02 -7.36 -19.96
CA ASP A 79 -3.74 -7.00 -21.34
C ASP A 79 -3.64 -5.49 -21.52
N TYR A 80 -4.53 -4.73 -20.87
CA TYR A 80 -4.47 -3.27 -20.82
C TYR A 80 -3.13 -2.77 -20.23
N VAL A 81 -2.73 -3.26 -19.05
CA VAL A 81 -1.47 -2.86 -18.41
C VAL A 81 -0.27 -3.25 -19.25
N ARG A 82 -0.26 -4.43 -19.87
CA ARG A 82 0.81 -4.85 -20.78
C ARG A 82 0.96 -3.88 -21.95
N ASN A 83 -0.15 -3.47 -22.55
CA ASN A 83 -0.14 -2.54 -23.68
C ASN A 83 0.34 -1.15 -23.26
N ASP A 84 -0.11 -0.65 -22.10
CA ASP A 84 0.31 0.63 -21.54
C ASP A 84 1.84 0.66 -21.26
N LEU A 85 2.37 -0.45 -20.74
CA LEU A 85 3.79 -0.63 -20.46
C LEU A 85 4.59 -1.19 -21.65
N MET A 86 4.08 -1.05 -22.88
CA MET A 86 4.77 -1.40 -24.13
C MET A 86 5.31 -2.85 -24.17
N GLY A 87 4.57 -3.79 -23.58
CA GLY A 87 4.90 -5.21 -23.54
C GLY A 87 5.67 -5.68 -22.31
N ILE A 88 6.12 -4.78 -21.42
CA ILE A 88 6.97 -5.13 -20.28
C ILE A 88 6.17 -5.03 -18.97
N THR A 89 5.68 -6.16 -18.48
CA THR A 89 4.94 -6.21 -17.22
C THR A 89 5.15 -7.55 -16.49
N ARG A 90 4.91 -7.55 -15.17
CA ARG A 90 4.85 -8.75 -14.34
C ARG A 90 3.40 -9.08 -14.04
N GLU A 91 2.78 -9.83 -14.95
CA GLU A 91 1.33 -10.08 -14.92
C GLU A 91 0.86 -10.77 -13.65
N ASP A 92 1.71 -11.65 -13.10
CA ASP A 92 1.46 -12.32 -11.81
C ASP A 92 1.29 -11.32 -10.65
N LEU A 93 1.92 -10.14 -10.73
CA LEU A 93 1.77 -9.07 -9.76
C LEU A 93 0.64 -8.08 -10.12
N VAL A 94 0.28 -7.98 -11.41
CA VAL A 94 -0.82 -7.09 -11.84
C VAL A 94 -2.19 -7.68 -11.48
N SER A 95 -2.30 -9.02 -11.46
CA SER A 95 -3.54 -9.74 -11.15
C SER A 95 -3.65 -10.23 -9.70
N SER A 96 -2.70 -9.88 -8.82
CA SER A 96 -2.63 -10.37 -7.43
C SER A 96 -3.70 -9.79 -6.53
#